data_AF-J2GS93-F1
#
_entry.id   AF-J2GS93-F1
#
_cell.length_a   1.000
_cell.length_b   1.000
_cell.length_c   1.000
_cell.angle_alpha   90.00
_cell.angle_beta   90.00
_cell.angle_gamma   90.00
#
_symmetry.space_group_name_H-M   'P 1'
#
loop_
_entity.id
_entity.type
_entity.pdbx_description
1 polymer ?
#
loop_
_entity_poly.entity_id
_entity_poly.type
_entity_poly.pdbx_seq_one_letter_code
_entity_poly.pdbx_strand_id
1 'polypeptide(L)'
;MSNLSRSVSNPHNNEVVTFLKTTEETNGEYLLFRTDLPPDNGIFLHYHTKLVETFEGVIGNLEVTIDGKKVILKPGEKLTIPTDKVHGFHNPSNEFVSFDVEIRPAGTFEAFVRCGYGLDTDGRSFYLPFIKQYIPKNILLLGTIFQMGQFYLPIIPRFLQKGMFAVFASLARWTGSDKSLEQYYKTTPAAPVSRSEIEQPAQKTLQG
;
A
#
# COMPACT_ATOMS: atom_id res chain seq x y z
N MET A 1 13.62 -13.65 5.52
CA MET A 1 12.87 -13.13 4.35
C MET A 1 11.40 -13.24 4.70
N SER A 2 10.65 -12.14 4.68
CA SER A 2 9.20 -12.14 4.91
C SER A 2 8.48 -13.14 3.99
N ASN A 3 7.55 -13.95 4.52
CA ASN A 3 6.63 -14.79 3.75
C ASN A 3 5.46 -14.00 3.13
N LEU A 4 5.51 -12.66 3.17
CA LEU A 4 4.48 -11.83 2.59
C LEU A 4 4.56 -11.84 1.07
N SER A 5 3.41 -11.83 0.40
CA SER A 5 3.34 -11.71 -1.05
C SER A 5 4.11 -10.49 -1.55
N ARG A 6 4.78 -10.64 -2.69
CA ARG A 6 5.46 -9.54 -3.40
C ARG A 6 4.50 -8.58 -4.06
N SER A 7 3.25 -8.98 -4.27
CA SER A 7 2.25 -8.11 -4.88
C SER A 7 0.94 -8.16 -4.11
N VAL A 8 0.23 -7.04 -4.14
CA VAL A 8 -1.17 -6.91 -3.73
C VAL A 8 -1.95 -6.36 -4.92
N SER A 9 -3.21 -6.75 -5.07
CA SER A 9 -4.04 -6.29 -6.17
C SER A 9 -5.41 -5.86 -5.68
N ASN A 10 -6.02 -4.93 -6.41
CA ASN A 10 -7.38 -4.53 -6.17
C ASN A 10 -8.32 -5.48 -6.93
N PRO A 11 -9.23 -6.19 -6.24
CA PRO A 11 -10.09 -7.19 -6.88
C PRO A 11 -11.15 -6.59 -7.81
N HIS A 12 -11.30 -5.27 -7.86
CA HIS A 12 -12.36 -4.57 -8.58
C HIS A 12 -11.92 -3.91 -9.89
N ASN A 13 -10.64 -3.58 -10.04
CA ASN A 13 -10.15 -2.78 -11.18
C ASN A 13 -8.82 -3.29 -11.77
N ASN A 14 -8.31 -4.44 -11.31
CA ASN A 14 -7.05 -5.04 -11.77
C ASN A 14 -5.79 -4.19 -11.51
N GLU A 15 -5.87 -3.17 -10.66
CA GLU A 15 -4.68 -2.47 -10.19
C GLU A 15 -3.79 -3.42 -9.39
N VAL A 16 -2.49 -3.38 -9.64
CA VAL A 16 -1.49 -4.22 -8.95
C VAL A 16 -0.39 -3.34 -8.39
N VAL A 17 -0.03 -3.58 -7.14
CA VAL A 17 1.17 -3.01 -6.51
C VAL A 17 2.16 -4.14 -6.24
N THR A 18 3.39 -3.99 -6.73
CA THR A 18 4.49 -4.95 -6.57
C THR A 18 5.64 -4.33 -5.78
N PHE A 19 5.98 -4.91 -4.63
CA PHE A 19 7.06 -4.45 -3.75
C PHE A 19 8.44 -4.87 -4.29
N LEU A 20 9.13 -3.92 -4.92
CA LEU A 20 10.48 -4.09 -5.48
C LEU A 20 11.56 -4.13 -4.38
N LYS A 21 11.38 -3.34 -3.32
CA LYS A 21 12.15 -3.40 -2.07
C LYS A 21 11.21 -3.18 -0.89
N THR A 22 11.11 -4.17 -0.02
CA THR A 22 10.28 -4.05 1.19
C THR A 22 10.99 -3.22 2.26
N THR A 23 10.20 -2.76 3.23
CA THR A 23 10.65 -2.09 4.44
C THR A 23 11.67 -2.94 5.22
N GLU A 24 11.49 -4.26 5.26
CA GLU A 24 12.43 -5.18 5.91
C GLU A 24 13.76 -5.22 5.14
N GLU A 25 13.72 -5.31 3.81
CA GLU A 25 14.92 -5.44 2.96
C GLU A 25 15.82 -4.21 2.98
N THR A 26 15.25 -3.04 3.27
CA THR A 26 15.97 -1.76 3.35
C THR A 26 16.24 -1.32 4.79
N ASN A 27 15.97 -2.19 5.78
CA ASN A 27 16.05 -1.85 7.20
C ASN A 27 15.27 -0.57 7.58
N GLY A 28 14.16 -0.32 6.89
CA GLY A 28 13.29 0.84 7.10
C GLY A 28 13.76 2.14 6.43
N GLU A 29 14.88 2.14 5.72
CA GLU A 29 15.42 3.34 5.07
C GLU A 29 14.46 3.87 3.99
N TYR A 30 13.94 2.99 3.15
CA TYR A 30 12.97 3.34 2.11
C TYR A 30 12.11 2.14 1.71
N LEU A 31 10.92 2.38 1.20
CA LEU A 31 10.09 1.37 0.54
C LEU A 31 10.08 1.69 -0.95
N LEU A 32 10.23 0.69 -1.82
CA LEU A 32 10.10 0.85 -3.27
C LEU A 32 9.08 -0.13 -3.81
N PHE A 33 8.07 0.37 -4.51
CA PHE A 33 7.06 -0.46 -5.17
C PHE A 33 6.70 0.07 -6.55
N ARG A 34 6.28 -0.82 -7.43
CA ARG A 34 5.68 -0.53 -8.73
C ARG A 34 4.17 -0.57 -8.60
N THR A 35 3.49 0.38 -9.20
CA THR A 35 2.04 0.37 -9.38
C THR A 35 1.72 0.24 -10.86
N ASP A 36 0.97 -0.79 -11.21
CA ASP A 36 0.34 -0.98 -12.53
C ASP A 36 -1.11 -0.50 -12.43
N LEU A 37 -1.35 0.72 -12.93
CA LEU A 37 -2.58 1.48 -12.74
C LEU A 37 -3.48 1.37 -13.98
N PRO A 38 -4.72 0.85 -13.85
CA PRO A 38 -5.65 0.72 -14.97
C PRO A 38 -6.16 2.08 -15.45
N PRO A 39 -6.82 2.13 -16.63
CA PRO A 39 -7.49 3.33 -17.14
C PRO A 39 -8.46 3.99 -16.15
N ASP A 40 -8.56 5.32 -16.19
CA ASP A 40 -9.46 6.14 -15.35
C ASP A 40 -9.34 5.91 -13.83
N ASN A 41 -8.16 5.49 -13.36
CA ASN A 41 -7.90 5.18 -11.97
C ASN A 41 -6.81 6.08 -11.37
N GLY A 42 -6.67 6.09 -10.05
CA GLY A 42 -5.72 6.93 -9.34
C GLY A 42 -6.10 7.20 -7.89
N ILE A 43 -5.31 8.04 -7.22
CA ILE A 43 -5.55 8.46 -5.85
C ILE A 43 -5.83 9.96 -5.82
N PHE A 44 -6.93 10.32 -5.15
CA PHE A 44 -7.39 11.70 -4.98
C PHE A 44 -6.38 12.57 -4.21
N LEU A 45 -6.61 13.89 -4.15
CA LEU A 45 -5.70 14.83 -3.48
C LEU A 45 -5.54 14.55 -1.97
N HIS A 46 -4.30 14.33 -1.55
CA HIS A 46 -3.89 14.04 -0.18
C HIS A 46 -2.51 14.64 0.11
N TYR A 47 -2.03 14.49 1.34
CA TYR A 47 -0.66 14.82 1.72
C TYR A 47 -0.14 13.94 2.86
N HIS A 48 1.18 13.83 2.97
CA HIS A 48 1.86 13.11 4.04
C HIS A 48 2.70 14.03 4.93
N THR A 49 2.71 13.76 6.24
CA THR A 49 3.38 14.64 7.22
C THR A 49 4.74 14.16 7.72
N LYS A 50 5.20 12.97 7.31
CA LYS A 50 6.45 12.37 7.83
C LYS A 50 7.29 11.64 6.79
N LEU A 51 6.89 11.70 5.52
CA LEU A 51 7.57 11.00 4.44
C LEU A 51 7.65 11.90 3.21
N VAL A 52 8.58 11.54 2.33
CA VAL A 52 8.74 12.06 0.98
C VAL A 52 8.41 10.91 0.04
N GLU A 53 7.68 11.22 -1.03
CA GLU A 53 7.39 10.27 -2.11
C GLU A 53 8.16 10.67 -3.36
N THR A 54 8.77 9.73 -4.06
CA THR A 54 9.35 9.98 -5.39
C THR A 54 8.72 9.04 -6.40
N PHE A 55 8.02 9.61 -7.37
CA PHE A 55 7.41 8.91 -8.49
C PHE A 55 8.41 8.83 -9.64
N GLU A 56 8.49 7.68 -10.29
CA GLU A 56 9.25 7.46 -11.52
C GLU A 56 8.37 6.78 -12.57
N GLY A 57 8.19 7.40 -13.73
CA GLY A 57 7.40 6.81 -14.80
C GLY A 57 8.10 5.58 -15.40
N VAL A 58 7.36 4.51 -15.70
CA VAL A 58 7.92 3.27 -16.27
C VAL A 58 7.27 2.93 -17.62
N ILE A 59 5.93 2.88 -17.68
CA ILE A 59 5.17 2.63 -18.91
C ILE A 59 4.01 3.62 -18.98
N GLY A 60 3.78 4.19 -20.15
CA GLY A 60 2.71 5.17 -20.36
C GLY A 60 3.00 6.51 -19.71
N ASN A 61 1.95 7.33 -19.54
CA ASN A 61 2.05 8.70 -19.05
C ASN A 61 1.18 8.85 -17.80
N LEU A 62 1.81 9.01 -16.63
CA LEU A 62 1.09 9.26 -15.37
C LEU A 62 0.80 10.76 -15.23
N GLU A 63 -0.43 11.15 -14.94
CA GLU A 63 -0.73 12.52 -14.52
C GLU A 63 -0.57 12.61 -13.00
N VAL A 64 0.36 13.44 -12.52
CA VAL A 64 0.50 13.76 -11.10
C VAL A 64 0.08 15.21 -10.89
N THR A 65 -0.87 15.45 -9.99
CA THR A 65 -1.19 16.79 -9.52
C THR A 65 -0.38 17.07 -8.26
N ILE A 66 0.34 18.20 -8.20
CA ILE A 66 1.04 18.69 -7.02
C ILE A 66 0.81 20.20 -6.86
N ASP A 67 0.39 20.65 -5.68
CA ASP A 67 0.07 22.06 -5.37
C ASP A 67 -0.84 22.71 -6.44
N GLY A 68 -1.84 21.94 -6.92
CA GLY A 68 -2.80 22.39 -7.93
C GLY A 68 -2.29 22.41 -9.37
N LYS A 69 -1.04 22.00 -9.63
CA LYS A 69 -0.46 21.90 -10.97
C LYS A 69 -0.40 20.45 -11.43
N LYS A 70 -0.82 20.20 -12.66
CA LYS A 70 -0.70 18.90 -13.32
C LYS A 70 0.67 18.77 -13.98
N VAL A 71 1.32 17.64 -13.75
CA VAL A 71 2.59 17.23 -14.34
C VAL A 71 2.35 15.88 -15.00
N ILE A 72 2.73 15.74 -16.27
CA ILE A 72 2.71 14.45 -16.96
C ILE A 72 4.08 13.83 -16.80
N LEU A 73 4.16 12.70 -16.10
CA LEU A 73 5.37 11.95 -15.86
C LEU A 73 5.49 10.85 -16.93
N LYS A 74 6.47 11.01 -17.82
CA LYS A 74 6.79 10.05 -18.88
C LYS A 74 7.73 8.95 -18.37
N PRO A 75 7.93 7.85 -19.13
CA PRO A 75 8.91 6.82 -18.78
C PRO A 75 10.31 7.40 -18.56
N GLY A 76 10.91 7.08 -17.41
CA GLY A 76 12.23 7.55 -16.98
C GLY A 76 12.26 8.93 -16.32
N GLU A 77 11.16 9.70 -16.36
CA GLU A 77 11.06 10.96 -15.63
C GLU A 77 10.74 10.73 -14.16
N LYS A 78 11.26 11.59 -13.28
CA LYS A 78 11.03 11.53 -11.83
C LYS A 78 10.37 12.80 -11.30
N LEU A 79 9.49 12.64 -10.32
CA LEU A 79 8.90 13.73 -9.57
C LEU A 79 8.91 13.40 -8.08
N THR A 80 9.65 14.18 -7.30
CA THR A 80 9.67 14.08 -5.85
C THR A 80 8.64 15.02 -5.24
N ILE A 81 7.82 14.48 -4.35
CA ILE A 81 6.80 15.16 -3.56
C ILE A 81 7.31 15.34 -2.13
N PRO A 82 7.67 16.57 -1.73
CA PRO A 82 8.07 16.85 -0.36
C PRO A 82 6.94 16.61 0.65
N THR A 83 7.33 16.41 1.91
CA THR A 83 6.39 16.38 3.03
C THR A 83 5.49 17.62 3.03
N ASP A 84 4.24 17.43 3.47
CA ASP A 84 3.19 18.45 3.56
C ASP A 84 2.71 19.03 2.21
N LYS A 85 3.19 18.51 1.07
CA LYS A 85 2.67 18.91 -0.24
C LYS A 85 1.41 18.16 -0.60
N VAL A 86 0.41 18.90 -1.09
CA VAL A 86 -0.86 18.32 -1.54
C VAL A 86 -0.64 17.76 -2.93
N HIS A 87 -0.95 16.49 -3.11
CA HIS A 87 -0.75 15.79 -4.37
C HIS A 87 -1.75 14.65 -4.56
N GLY A 88 -1.86 14.18 -5.79
CA GLY A 88 -2.62 13.01 -6.19
C GLY A 88 -2.17 12.59 -7.58
N PHE A 89 -2.56 11.40 -8.04
CA PHE A 89 -2.19 10.93 -9.36
C PHE A 89 -3.37 10.24 -10.04
N HIS A 90 -3.32 10.20 -11.36
CA HIS A 90 -4.36 9.65 -12.21
C HIS A 90 -3.76 9.07 -13.49
N ASN A 91 -4.33 7.97 -13.98
CA ASN A 91 -4.09 7.47 -15.33
C ASN A 91 -5.14 8.09 -16.28
N PRO A 92 -4.76 9.08 -17.10
CA PRO A 92 -5.68 9.73 -18.04
C PRO A 92 -5.90 8.95 -19.34
N SER A 93 -5.22 7.81 -19.51
CA SER A 93 -5.24 7.04 -20.75
C SER A 93 -6.26 5.91 -20.73
N ASN A 94 -6.45 5.27 -21.89
CA ASN A 94 -7.26 4.07 -22.06
C ASN A 94 -6.42 2.77 -21.94
N GLU A 95 -5.13 2.88 -21.62
CA GLU A 95 -4.20 1.76 -21.42
C GLU A 95 -3.70 1.74 -19.97
N PHE A 96 -3.02 0.67 -19.56
CA PHE A 96 -2.33 0.66 -18.27
C PHE A 96 -1.15 1.64 -18.25
N VAL A 97 -0.93 2.27 -17.09
CA VAL A 97 0.26 3.07 -16.79
C VAL A 97 1.00 2.41 -15.64
N SER A 98 2.31 2.24 -15.78
CA SER A 98 3.18 1.70 -14.73
C SER A 98 4.13 2.77 -14.23
N PHE A 99 4.29 2.87 -12.92
CA PHE A 99 5.22 3.80 -12.29
C PHE A 99 5.77 3.20 -10.99
N ASP A 100 6.99 3.60 -10.63
CA ASP A 100 7.60 3.24 -9.36
C ASP A 100 7.41 4.38 -8.35
N VAL A 101 7.26 4.04 -7.08
CA VAL A 101 7.17 4.97 -5.96
C VAL A 101 8.18 4.58 -4.90
N GLU A 102 9.12 5.48 -4.61
CA GLU A 102 9.98 5.40 -3.43
C GLU A 102 9.38 6.23 -2.29
N ILE A 103 9.23 5.61 -1.12
CA ILE A 103 8.79 6.25 0.12
C ILE A 103 9.97 6.32 1.08
N ARG A 104 10.30 7.53 1.56
CA ARG A 104 11.42 7.75 2.48
C ARG A 104 11.03 8.65 3.67
N PRO A 105 11.24 8.22 4.92
CA PRO A 105 11.57 6.84 5.34
C PRO A 105 10.40 5.87 5.08
N ALA A 106 10.67 4.57 5.01
CA ALA A 106 9.64 3.55 4.76
C ALA A 106 8.53 3.56 5.82
N GLY A 107 8.94 3.67 7.10
CA GLY A 107 8.04 3.71 8.25
C GLY A 107 7.01 2.56 8.24
N THR A 108 5.74 2.89 8.38
CA THR A 108 4.61 1.95 8.32
C THR A 108 3.88 1.97 6.99
N PHE A 109 4.45 2.58 5.95
CA PHE A 109 3.74 2.80 4.69
C PHE A 109 3.47 1.49 3.94
N GLU A 110 4.38 0.52 4.01
CA GLU A 110 4.13 -0.80 3.43
C GLU A 110 2.91 -1.48 4.08
N ALA A 111 2.79 -1.37 5.42
CA ALA A 111 1.62 -1.88 6.14
C ALA A 111 0.35 -1.15 5.72
N PHE A 112 0.40 0.18 5.51
CA PHE A 112 -0.72 0.97 4.99
C PHE A 112 -1.21 0.44 3.63
N VAL A 113 -0.30 0.26 2.67
CA VAL A 113 -0.60 -0.28 1.34
C VAL A 113 -1.21 -1.67 1.48
N ARG A 114 -0.53 -2.61 2.16
CA ARG A 114 -1.00 -3.99 2.32
C ARG A 114 -2.37 -4.08 3.00
N CYS A 115 -2.63 -3.26 4.02
CA CYS A 115 -3.93 -3.24 4.70
C CYS A 115 -5.04 -2.73 3.78
N GLY A 116 -4.79 -1.70 2.96
CA GLY A 116 -5.77 -1.18 2.02
C GLY A 116 -6.27 -2.27 1.05
N TYR A 117 -5.36 -2.85 0.27
CA TYR A 117 -5.72 -3.91 -0.68
C TYR A 117 -6.22 -5.19 0.01
N GLY A 118 -5.68 -5.53 1.19
CA GLY A 118 -6.12 -6.70 1.95
C GLY A 118 -7.58 -6.59 2.40
N LEU A 119 -8.00 -5.41 2.87
CA LEU A 119 -9.39 -5.17 3.21
C LEU A 119 -10.32 -5.20 2.00
N ASP A 120 -9.87 -4.68 0.86
CA ASP A 120 -10.63 -4.73 -0.39
C ASP A 120 -10.81 -6.18 -0.86
N THR A 121 -9.73 -6.95 -0.87
CA THR A 121 -9.72 -8.39 -1.22
C THR A 121 -10.66 -9.21 -0.35
N ASP A 122 -10.68 -8.95 0.95
CA ASP A 122 -11.55 -9.67 1.90
C ASP A 122 -13.00 -9.16 1.91
N GLY A 123 -13.37 -8.22 1.04
CA GLY A 123 -14.71 -7.63 1.01
C GLY A 123 -15.05 -6.81 2.26
N ARG A 124 -14.03 -6.34 2.98
CA ARG A 124 -14.13 -5.56 4.22
C ARG A 124 -14.13 -4.05 3.99
N SER A 125 -14.06 -3.64 2.73
CA SER A 125 -14.23 -2.25 2.30
C SER A 125 -15.55 -2.05 1.54
N PHE A 126 -15.97 -0.81 1.39
CA PHE A 126 -17.08 -0.40 0.53
C PHE A 126 -16.64 0.77 -0.36
N TYR A 127 -17.19 0.83 -1.57
CA TYR A 127 -16.83 1.83 -2.56
C TYR A 127 -17.52 3.17 -2.29
N LEU A 128 -16.77 4.26 -2.34
CA LEU A 128 -17.28 5.63 -2.27
C LEU A 128 -17.14 6.32 -3.64
N PRO A 129 -18.25 6.48 -4.40
CA PRO A 129 -18.21 7.00 -5.77
C PRO A 129 -17.59 8.40 -5.90
N PHE A 130 -17.76 9.26 -4.90
CA PHE A 130 -17.32 10.66 -4.97
C PHE A 130 -15.81 10.86 -4.84
N ILE A 131 -15.08 9.88 -4.27
CA ILE A 131 -13.60 9.86 -4.24
C ILE A 131 -13.00 8.71 -5.08
N LYS A 132 -13.85 7.94 -5.79
CA LYS A 132 -13.48 6.73 -6.53
C LYS A 132 -12.60 5.75 -5.73
N GLN A 133 -12.82 5.63 -4.42
CA GLN A 133 -11.96 4.83 -3.54
C GLN A 133 -12.77 3.89 -2.64
N TYR A 134 -12.18 2.73 -2.33
CA TYR A 134 -12.68 1.81 -1.31
C TYR A 134 -12.20 2.23 0.09
N ILE A 135 -13.13 2.26 1.05
CA ILE A 135 -12.88 2.63 2.43
C ILE A 135 -13.28 1.48 3.37
N PRO A 136 -12.56 1.23 4.47
CA PRO A 136 -12.92 0.17 5.43
C PRO A 136 -14.36 0.32 5.95
N LYS A 137 -15.14 -0.78 5.93
CA LYS A 137 -16.48 -0.83 6.53
C LYS A 137 -16.46 -0.57 8.04
N ASN A 138 -15.41 -1.04 8.71
CA ASN A 138 -15.17 -0.73 10.12
C ASN A 138 -14.39 0.59 10.23
N ILE A 139 -15.08 1.66 10.59
CA ILE A 139 -14.50 3.00 10.72
C ILE A 139 -13.37 3.08 11.76
N LEU A 140 -13.33 2.17 12.74
CA LEU A 140 -12.23 2.12 13.71
C LEU A 140 -10.89 1.82 13.03
N LEU A 141 -10.91 1.03 11.96
CA LEU A 141 -9.71 0.71 11.17
C LEU A 141 -9.23 1.90 10.33
N LEU A 142 -10.12 2.84 9.99
CA LEU A 142 -9.76 4.03 9.22
C LEU A 142 -8.68 4.84 9.94
N GLY A 143 -8.85 5.08 11.24
CA GLY A 143 -7.87 5.80 12.05
C GLY A 143 -6.51 5.10 12.08
N THR A 144 -6.50 3.77 12.26
CA THR A 144 -5.27 2.97 12.27
C THR A 144 -4.55 3.04 10.91
N ILE A 145 -5.26 2.82 9.81
CA ILE A 145 -4.69 2.79 8.45
C ILE A 145 -4.16 4.17 8.07
N PHE A 146 -4.92 5.24 8.30
CA PHE A 146 -4.49 6.58 7.92
C PHE A 146 -3.30 7.06 8.77
N GLN A 147 -3.20 6.61 10.02
CA GLN A 147 -1.99 6.80 10.83
C GLN A 147 -0.80 6.02 10.26
N MET A 148 -0.96 4.79 9.77
CA MET A 148 0.13 4.03 9.15
C MET A 148 0.69 4.75 7.91
N GLY A 149 -0.17 5.30 7.06
CA GLY A 149 0.24 6.02 5.84
C GLY A 149 0.59 7.49 6.07
N GLN A 150 0.37 8.02 7.28
CA GLN A 150 0.37 9.47 7.53
C GLN A 150 -0.47 10.22 6.48
N PHE A 151 -1.62 9.65 6.12
CA PHE A 151 -2.44 10.08 5.00
C PHE A 151 -3.49 11.08 5.47
N TYR A 152 -3.48 12.29 4.92
CA TYR A 152 -4.39 13.37 5.32
C TYR A 152 -5.07 14.02 4.12
N LEU A 153 -6.31 14.48 4.36
CA LEU A 153 -7.11 15.18 3.36
C LEU A 153 -6.87 16.69 3.45
N PRO A 154 -6.69 17.40 2.32
CA PRO A 154 -6.45 18.85 2.33
C PRO A 154 -7.66 19.68 2.79
N ILE A 155 -8.88 19.14 2.68
CA ILE A 155 -10.13 19.85 2.96
C ILE A 155 -10.44 19.89 4.47
N ILE A 156 -9.93 18.94 5.25
CA ILE A 156 -10.21 18.83 6.68
C ILE A 156 -9.03 19.41 7.48
N PRO A 157 -9.25 20.30 8.48
CA PRO A 157 -8.15 20.78 9.31
C PRO A 157 -7.34 19.65 9.95
N ARG A 158 -6.01 19.72 9.84
CA ARG A 158 -5.09 18.65 10.28
C ARG A 158 -5.29 18.21 11.73
N PHE A 159 -5.50 19.17 12.65
CA PHE A 159 -5.67 18.85 14.07
C PHE A 159 -6.93 18.02 14.33
N LEU A 160 -8.00 18.29 13.58
CA LEU A 160 -9.26 17.54 13.68
C LEU A 160 -9.08 16.10 13.17
N GLN A 161 -8.42 15.93 12.02
CA GLN A 161 -8.07 14.60 11.49
C GLN A 161 -7.22 13.81 12.49
N LYS A 162 -6.17 14.43 13.04
CA LYS A 162 -5.29 13.79 14.04
C LYS A 162 -6.05 13.35 15.29
N GLY A 163 -6.93 14.20 15.82
CA GLY A 163 -7.77 13.87 16.97
C GLY A 163 -8.70 12.70 16.68
N MET A 164 -9.43 12.77 15.56
CA MET A 164 -10.36 11.72 15.14
C MET A 164 -9.64 10.38 14.91
N PHE A 165 -8.53 10.37 14.16
CA PHE A 165 -7.77 9.14 13.91
C PHE A 165 -7.18 8.56 15.19
N ALA A 166 -6.73 9.40 16.13
CA ALA A 166 -6.24 8.94 17.43
C ALA A 166 -7.36 8.26 18.25
N VAL A 167 -8.56 8.83 18.27
CA VAL A 167 -9.72 8.24 18.94
C VAL A 167 -10.07 6.89 18.29
N PHE A 168 -10.23 6.85 16.96
CA PHE A 168 -10.57 5.63 16.24
C PHE A 168 -9.52 4.52 16.42
N ALA A 169 -8.23 4.85 16.31
CA ALA A 169 -7.16 3.89 16.52
C ALA A 169 -7.10 3.41 17.98
N SER A 170 -7.42 4.27 18.95
CA SER A 170 -7.49 3.87 20.37
C SER A 170 -8.64 2.91 20.63
N LEU A 171 -9.81 3.19 20.06
CA LEU A 171 -10.96 2.28 20.12
C LEU A 171 -10.70 0.98 19.35
N ALA A 172 -9.97 1.03 18.23
CA ALA A 172 -9.58 -0.15 17.48
C ALA A 172 -8.71 -1.08 18.33
N ARG A 173 -7.70 -0.53 19.03
CA ARG A 173 -6.86 -1.27 19.99
C ARG A 173 -7.66 -1.83 21.17
N TRP A 174 -8.54 -1.02 21.74
CA TRP A 174 -9.36 -1.43 22.89
C TRP A 174 -10.31 -2.58 22.53
N THR A 175 -10.94 -2.51 21.36
CA THR A 175 -11.81 -3.57 20.83
C THR A 175 -11.04 -4.77 20.26
N GLY A 176 -9.73 -4.63 20.03
CA GLY A 176 -8.89 -5.60 19.34
C GLY A 176 -9.15 -5.71 17.83
N SER A 177 -9.93 -4.79 17.25
CA SER A 177 -10.24 -4.83 15.82
C SER A 177 -9.03 -4.53 14.95
N ASP A 178 -8.05 -3.76 15.44
CA ASP A 178 -6.79 -3.49 14.75
C ASP A 178 -5.94 -4.75 14.52
N LYS A 179 -6.02 -5.76 15.40
CA LYS A 179 -5.31 -7.04 15.24
C LYS A 179 -5.70 -7.77 13.96
N SER A 180 -6.92 -7.54 13.47
CA SER A 180 -7.37 -8.11 12.19
C SER A 180 -6.64 -7.56 10.96
N LEU A 181 -5.83 -6.50 11.11
CA LEU A 181 -4.97 -5.98 10.05
C LEU A 181 -3.62 -6.70 10.00
N GLU A 182 -3.18 -7.33 11.10
CA GLU A 182 -1.85 -7.92 11.22
C GLU A 182 -1.60 -9.02 10.18
N GLN A 183 -2.63 -9.76 9.80
CA GLN A 183 -2.56 -10.79 8.76
C GLN A 183 -2.06 -10.24 7.40
N TYR A 184 -2.19 -8.94 7.13
CA TYR A 184 -1.80 -8.35 5.85
C TYR A 184 -0.32 -7.95 5.80
N TYR A 185 0.32 -7.69 6.94
CA TYR A 185 1.65 -7.07 6.97
C TYR A 185 2.62 -7.65 8.01
N LYS A 186 2.17 -8.55 8.89
CA LYS A 186 3.07 -9.31 9.76
C LYS A 186 3.35 -10.67 9.14
N THR A 187 4.63 -11.06 9.13
CA THR A 187 5.02 -12.42 8.78
C THR A 187 4.62 -13.35 9.93
N THR A 188 3.71 -14.30 9.67
CA THR A 188 3.54 -15.44 10.59
C THR A 188 4.80 -16.31 10.49
N PRO A 189 5.45 -16.68 11.60
CA PRO A 189 6.55 -17.64 11.56
C PRO A 189 6.07 -18.91 10.86
N ALA A 190 6.85 -19.42 9.90
CA ALA A 190 6.56 -20.74 9.34
C ALA A 190 6.50 -21.74 10.50
N ALA A 191 5.47 -22.57 10.55
CA ALA A 191 5.45 -23.70 11.47
C ALA A 191 6.77 -24.48 11.29
N PRO A 192 7.44 -24.91 12.37
CA PRO A 192 8.66 -25.68 12.23
C PRO A 192 8.37 -26.90 11.35
N VAL A 193 9.08 -27.01 10.23
CA VAL A 193 9.02 -28.19 9.37
C VAL A 193 9.35 -29.38 10.26
N SER A 194 8.40 -30.29 10.42
CA SER A 194 8.62 -31.51 11.18
C SER A 194 9.81 -32.26 10.57
N ARG A 195 10.77 -32.64 11.41
CA ARG A 195 11.94 -33.46 11.02
C ARG A 195 11.55 -34.78 10.32
N SER A 196 10.28 -35.19 10.36
CA SER A 196 9.77 -36.39 9.71
C SER A 196 9.70 -36.33 8.18
N GLU A 197 9.84 -35.16 7.54
CA GLU A 197 9.84 -35.04 6.07
C GLU A 197 11.24 -35.09 5.43
N ILE A 198 12.31 -35.03 6.22
CA ILE A 198 13.70 -34.99 5.71
C ILE A 198 14.31 -36.40 5.58
N GLU A 199 13.70 -37.42 6.20
CA GLU A 199 14.16 -38.81 6.13
C GLU A 199 13.15 -39.71 5.41
N GLN A 200 13.03 -39.57 4.10
CA GLN A 200 12.70 -40.72 3.25
C GLN A 200 13.95 -41.12 2.45
N PRO A 201 14.60 -42.25 2.77
CA PRO A 201 15.72 -42.71 1.99
C PRO A 201 15.21 -43.21 0.63
N ALA A 202 15.89 -42.77 -0.43
CA ALA A 202 15.72 -43.32 -1.77
C ALA A 202 16.03 -44.83 -1.76
N GLN A 203 15.00 -45.66 -1.67
CA GLN A 203 15.14 -47.08 -1.95
C GLN A 203 15.21 -47.27 -3.46
N LYS A 204 16.45 -47.49 -3.93
CA LYS A 204 16.75 -48.20 -5.17
C LYS A 204 16.00 -49.54 -5.19
N THR A 205 15.35 -49.85 -6.30
CA THR A 205 15.22 -51.24 -6.73
C THR A 205 15.61 -51.30 -8.21
N LEU A 206 16.85 -51.77 -8.42
CA LEU A 206 17.30 -52.44 -9.63
C LEU A 206 16.77 -53.88 -9.60
N GLN A 207 16.56 -54.45 -10.79
CA GLN A 207 16.22 -55.84 -11.19
C GLN A 207 14.84 -55.89 -11.85
N GLY A 208 14.68 -56.35 -13.09
CA GLY A 208 15.60 -56.94 -14.07
C GLY A 208 14.88 -57.12 -15.40
#